data_AF-A0ABD4RIM4-F1
#
_entry.id   AF-A0ABD4RIM4-F1
#
_cell.length_a   1.000
_cell.length_b   1.000
_cell.length_c   1.000
_cell.angle_alpha   90.00
_cell.angle_beta   90.00
_cell.angle_gamma   90.00
#
_symmetry.space_group_name_H-M   'P 1'
#
loop_
_entity.id
_entity.type
_entity.pdbx_description
1 polymer ?
#
loop_
_entity_poly.entity_id
_entity_poly.type
_entity_poly.pdbx_seq_one_letter_code
_entity_poly.pdbx_strand_id
1 'polypeptide(L)'
;MRVIKAEVIAKRQSGIDIKFSNGMRDFIAAIDKENLQIEDIKNHDVFVKVYSMFRNCCNAYPTNVLESGTSKEDDEEIKDLLDRILELLDYNI
;
A
#
# COMPACT_ATOMS: atom_id res chain seq x y z
N MET A 1 7.97 -7.13 -3.00
CA MET A 1 8.23 -6.05 -3.99
C MET A 1 9.28 -5.05 -3.49
N ARG A 2 10.21 -4.54 -4.33
CA ARG A 2 11.18 -3.51 -3.91
C ARG A 2 10.50 -2.13 -3.77
N VAL A 3 10.67 -1.44 -2.65
CA VAL A 3 10.21 -0.06 -2.46
C VAL A 3 11.41 0.88 -2.32
N ILE A 4 11.43 1.93 -3.13
CA ILE A 4 12.51 2.94 -3.14
C ILE A 4 12.06 4.25 -2.48
N LYS A 5 10.77 4.58 -2.61
CA LYS A 5 10.16 5.81 -2.11
C LYS A 5 8.71 5.51 -1.73
N ALA A 6 8.25 6.12 -0.65
CA ALA A 6 6.88 6.04 -0.17
C ALA A 6 6.42 7.42 0.32
N GLU A 7 5.14 7.75 0.11
CA GLU A 7 4.53 9.02 0.50
C GLU A 7 3.06 8.77 0.86
N VAL A 8 2.60 9.34 1.98
CA VAL A 8 1.17 9.34 2.33
C VAL A 8 0.46 10.37 1.47
N ILE A 9 -0.43 9.93 0.57
CA ILE A 9 -1.13 10.82 -0.37
C ILE A 9 -2.55 11.16 0.09
N ALA A 10 -3.16 10.34 0.95
CA ALA A 10 -4.46 10.62 1.53
C ALA A 10 -4.62 9.96 2.91
N LYS A 11 -5.27 10.67 3.83
CA LYS A 11 -5.77 10.13 5.11
C LYS A 11 -7.30 10.14 5.04
N ARG A 12 -7.91 8.96 5.04
CA ARG A 12 -9.36 8.73 4.97
C ARG A 12 -9.86 8.40 6.37
N GLN A 13 -11.18 8.52 6.59
CA GLN A 13 -11.77 8.11 7.87
C GLN A 13 -11.59 6.60 8.14
N SER A 14 -11.55 5.80 7.07
CA SER A 14 -11.45 4.33 7.13
C SER A 14 -10.03 3.80 6.89
N GLY A 15 -9.02 4.66 6.71
CA GLY A 15 -7.72 4.19 6.24
C GLY A 15 -6.76 5.26 5.75
N ILE A 16 -5.64 4.83 5.17
CA ILE A 16 -4.63 5.68 4.55
C ILE A 16 -4.28 5.15 3.16
N ASP A 17 -3.98 6.06 2.24
CA ASP A 17 -3.47 5.71 0.93
C ASP A 17 -2.01 6.14 0.84
N ILE A 18 -1.15 5.16 0.59
CA ILE A 18 0.29 5.36 0.48
C ILE A 18 0.70 5.13 -0.97
N LYS A 19 1.22 6.17 -1.60
CA LYS A 19 1.86 6.05 -2.90
C LYS A 19 3.29 5.60 -2.70
N PHE A 20 3.70 4.55 -3.40
CA PHE A 20 5.08 4.07 -3.36
C PHE A 20 5.59 3.74 -4.76
N SER A 21 6.91 3.72 -4.93
CA SER A 21 7.55 3.46 -6.21
C SER A 21 8.63 2.40 -6.07
N ASN A 22 8.66 1.47 -7.03
CA ASN A 22 9.70 0.45 -7.12
C ASN A 22 10.89 0.87 -8.01
N GLY A 23 10.89 2.13 -8.47
CA GLY A 23 11.88 2.68 -9.40
C GLY A 23 11.50 2.59 -10.87
N MET A 24 10.55 1.70 -11.23
CA MET A 24 10.01 1.59 -12.59
C MET A 24 8.59 2.13 -12.70
N ARG A 25 7.76 1.87 -11.67
CA ARG A 25 6.35 2.26 -11.64
C ARG A 25 5.96 2.76 -10.25
N ASP A 26 4.90 3.55 -10.25
CA ASP A 26 4.24 4.02 -9.06
C ASP A 26 3.01 3.13 -8.78
N PHE A 27 2.83 2.82 -7.50
CA PHE A 27 1.75 2.00 -6.97
C PHE A 27 1.07 2.78 -5.85
N ILE A 28 -0.15 2.36 -5.52
CA ILE A 28 -0.89 2.86 -4.37
C ILE A 28 -1.25 1.65 -3.51
N ALA A 29 -0.86 1.69 -2.25
CA ALA A 29 -1.35 0.79 -1.20
C ALA A 29 -2.47 1.53 -0.47
N ALA A 30 -3.70 1.05 -0.62
CA ALA A 30 -4.82 1.44 0.22
C ALA A 30 -4.82 0.54 1.46
N ILE A 31 -4.64 1.13 2.63
CA ILE A 31 -4.61 0.45 3.92
C ILE A 31 -5.87 0.85 4.68
N ASP A 32 -6.77 -0.09 4.90
CA ASP A 32 -8.09 0.15 5.48
C ASP A 32 -8.26 -0.60 6.81
N LYS A 33 -8.73 0.12 7.82
CA LYS A 33 -9.21 -0.41 9.11
C LYS A 33 -10.10 0.62 9.78
N GLU A 34 -11.15 0.18 10.46
CA GLU A 34 -11.94 1.06 11.33
C GLU A 34 -11.07 1.52 12.52
N ASN A 35 -11.04 2.83 12.78
CA ASN A 35 -10.21 3.45 13.83
C ASN A 35 -8.71 3.12 13.73
N LEU A 36 -8.16 3.13 12.51
CA LEU A 36 -6.77 2.79 12.21
C LEU A 36 -5.77 3.51 13.14
N GLN A 37 -4.95 2.71 13.85
CA GLN A 37 -3.79 3.15 14.61
C GLN A 37 -2.49 2.69 13.91
N ILE A 38 -1.36 3.32 14.25
CA ILE A 38 -0.06 2.95 13.68
C ILE A 38 0.33 1.52 14.11
N GLU A 39 -0.03 1.14 15.32
CA GLU A 39 0.18 -0.20 15.88
C GLU A 39 -0.51 -1.29 15.04
N ASP A 40 -1.67 -0.99 14.47
CA ASP A 40 -2.38 -1.93 13.59
C ASP A 40 -1.58 -2.25 12.33
N ILE A 41 -0.92 -1.23 11.75
CA ILE A 41 -0.08 -1.39 10.57
C ILE A 41 1.16 -2.22 10.91
N LYS A 42 1.78 -1.97 12.08
CA LYS A 42 2.94 -2.72 12.58
C LYS A 42 2.63 -4.20 12.87
N ASN A 43 1.41 -4.47 13.33
CA ASN A 43 0.94 -5.83 13.61
C ASN A 43 0.35 -6.53 12.37
N HIS A 44 0.36 -5.85 11.21
CA HIS A 44 -0.25 -6.31 9.96
C HIS A 44 -1.75 -6.65 10.10
N ASP A 45 -2.43 -6.02 11.06
CA ASP A 45 -3.86 -6.22 11.34
C ASP A 45 -4.67 -5.14 10.61
N VAL A 46 -4.52 -5.10 9.29
CA VAL A 46 -5.12 -4.13 8.37
C VAL A 46 -5.49 -4.82 7.06
N PHE A 47 -6.52 -4.32 6.38
CA PHE A 47 -6.81 -4.76 5.02
C PHE A 47 -5.98 -3.93 4.05
N VAL A 48 -5.22 -4.57 3.16
CA VAL A 48 -4.38 -3.87 2.18
C VAL A 48 -4.76 -4.26 0.77
N LYS A 49 -4.94 -3.25 -0.07
CA LYS A 49 -5.09 -3.40 -1.51
C LYS A 49 -4.04 -2.58 -2.23
N VAL A 50 -3.20 -3.25 -3.02
CA VAL A 50 -2.19 -2.61 -3.86
C VAL A 50 -2.66 -2.57 -5.29
N TYR A 51 -2.67 -1.39 -5.88
CA TYR A 51 -3.03 -1.21 -7.28
C TYR A 51 -2.09 -0.22 -7.99
N SER A 52 -1.99 -0.38 -9.31
CA SER A 52 -1.27 0.53 -10.19
C SER A 52 -2.24 1.11 -11.21
N MET A 53 -2.13 2.40 -11.51
CA MET A 53 -2.89 3.03 -12.58
C MET A 53 -2.19 2.81 -13.92
N PHE A 54 -2.83 2.05 -14.80
CA PHE A 54 -2.38 1.92 -16.19
C PHE A 54 -3.03 3.03 -17.01
N ARG A 55 -2.19 3.87 -17.63
CA ARG A 55 -2.63 4.91 -18.57
C ARG A 55 -2.16 4.55 -19.97
N ASN A 56 -3.11 4.31 -20.85
CA ASN A 56 -2.90 4.25 -22.30
C ASN A 56 -3.30 5.60 -22.92
N CYS A 57 -3.01 5.79 -24.20
CA CYS A 57 -3.25 7.05 -24.92
C CYS A 57 -4.68 7.60 -24.79
N CYS A 58 -5.69 6.73 -24.57
CA CYS A 58 -7.10 7.11 -24.50
C CYS A 58 -7.85 6.57 -23.27
N ASN A 59 -7.19 5.88 -22.32
CA ASN A 59 -7.88 5.28 -21.17
C ASN A 59 -6.96 5.17 -19.96
N ALA A 60 -7.54 5.31 -18.76
CA ALA A 60 -6.86 5.06 -17.49
C ALA A 60 -7.69 4.08 -16.66
N TYR A 61 -7.08 2.98 -16.21
CA TYR A 61 -7.75 2.01 -15.35
C TYR A 61 -6.81 1.52 -14.22
N PRO A 62 -7.34 1.29 -13.01
CA PRO A 62 -6.60 0.64 -11.94
C PRO A 62 -6.45 -0.86 -12.25
N THR A 63 -5.26 -1.40 -12.00
CA THR A 63 -5.01 -2.84 -12.02
C THR A 63 -4.56 -3.26 -10.63
N ASN A 64 -5.27 -4.21 -10.04
CA ASN A 64 -4.89 -4.80 -8.76
C ASN A 64 -3.62 -5.61 -8.93
N VAL A 65 -2.72 -5.50 -7.96
CA VAL A 65 -1.41 -6.14 -7.97
C VAL A 65 -1.30 -7.11 -6.80
N LEU A 66 -1.74 -6.69 -5.61
CA LEU A 66 -1.81 -7.52 -4.40
C LEU A 66 -3.07 -7.16 -3.62
N GLU A 67 -3.68 -8.14 -2.95
CA GLU A 67 -4.85 -7.92 -2.10
C GLU A 67 -4.86 -8.92 -0.93
N SER A 68 -4.93 -8.37 0.30
CA SER A 68 -4.95 -9.17 1.53
C SER A 68 -6.08 -10.19 1.53
N GLY A 69 -5.79 -11.41 2.01
CA GLY A 69 -6.75 -12.51 2.11
C GLY A 69 -7.00 -13.25 0.79
N THR A 70 -6.32 -12.89 -0.30
CA THR A 70 -6.43 -13.60 -1.58
C THR A 70 -5.58 -14.86 -1.63
N SER A 71 -4.33 -14.78 -1.16
CA SER A 71 -3.38 -15.90 -1.13
C SER A 71 -2.37 -15.71 0.01
N LYS A 72 -1.77 -16.81 0.48
CA LYS A 72 -0.70 -16.73 1.50
C LYS A 72 0.52 -15.98 0.98
N GLU A 73 0.83 -16.14 -0.30
CA GLU A 73 1.98 -15.49 -0.95
C GLU A 73 1.75 -13.98 -1.04
N ASP A 74 0.54 -13.56 -1.40
CA ASP A 74 0.13 -12.15 -1.41
C ASP A 74 0.20 -11.55 -0.01
N ASP A 75 -0.30 -12.28 1.00
CA ASP A 75 -0.28 -11.83 2.40
C ASP A 75 1.15 -11.66 2.93
N GLU A 76 2.06 -12.58 2.60
CA GLU A 76 3.48 -12.47 2.95
C GLU A 76 4.13 -11.28 2.24
N GLU A 77 3.87 -11.08 0.95
CA GLU A 77 4.42 -9.94 0.19
C GLU A 77 3.88 -8.59 0.69
N ILE A 78 2.62 -8.54 1.14
CA ILE A 78 2.01 -7.36 1.73
C ILE A 78 2.68 -7.01 3.06
N LYS A 79 3.01 -8.01 3.91
CA LYS A 79 3.72 -7.75 5.17
C LYS A 79 5.09 -7.13 4.93
N ASP A 80 5.86 -7.71 4.01
CA ASP A 80 7.15 -7.16 3.59
C ASP A 80 7.02 -5.73 3.03
N LEU A 81 5.95 -5.47 2.28
CA LEU A 81 5.65 -4.15 1.72
C LEU A 81 5.35 -3.13 2.83
N LEU A 82 4.51 -3.49 3.80
CA LEU A 82 4.15 -2.62 4.93
C LEU A 82 5.38 -2.26 5.77
N ASP A 83 6.20 -3.26 6.12
CA ASP A 83 7.43 -3.04 6.89
C ASP A 83 8.36 -2.08 6.18
N ARG A 84 8.54 -2.26 4.86
CA ARG A 84 9.40 -1.37 4.07
C ARG A 84 8.84 0.04 3.92
N ILE A 85 7.52 0.18 3.83
CA ILE A 85 6.85 1.48 3.80
C ILE A 85 7.05 2.21 5.13
N LEU A 86 6.90 1.51 6.26
CA LEU A 86 7.08 2.08 7.60
C LEU A 86 8.52 2.57 7.82
N GLU A 87 9.52 1.80 7.37
CA GLU A 87 10.92 2.21 7.40
C GLU A 87 11.17 3.50 6.60
N LEU A 88 10.51 3.66 5.46
CA LEU A 88 10.71 4.81 4.56
C LEU A 88 9.96 6.08 4.99
N LEU A 89 8.84 5.93 5.70
CA LEU A 89 8.04 7.06 6.18
C LEU A 89 8.55 7.66 7.51
N ASP A 90 9.64 7.10 8.07
CA ASP A 90 10.39 7.63 9.22
C ASP A 90 9.47 8.06 10.38
N TYR A 91 8.43 7.26 10.65
CA TYR A 91 7.41 7.44 11.68
C TYR A 91 6.60 8.77 11.66
N ASN A 92 6.63 9.55 10.57
CA ASN A 92 5.82 10.78 10.45
C ASN A 92 4.38 10.50 9.97
N ILE A 93 3.69 9.54 10.58
CA ILE A 93 2.25 9.27 10.35
C ILE A 93 1.41 9.99 11.38
#